data_AF-I9VYK5-F1
#
_entry.id   AF-I9VYK5-F1
#
_cell.length_a   1.000
_cell.length_b   1.000
_cell.length_c   1.000
_cell.angle_alpha   90.00
_cell.angle_beta   90.00
_cell.angle_gamma   90.00
#
_symmetry.space_group_name_H-M   'P 1'
#
loop_
_entity.id
_entity.type
_entity.pdbx_description
1 polymer ?
#
loop_
_entity_poly.entity_id
_entity_poly.type
_entity_poly.pdbx_seq_one_letter_code
_entity_poly.pdbx_strand_id
1 'polypeptide(L)'
;MPKIPITLITGFLGSGKTSFLSEYLNQIDHQGVALIINEIGQAALDQRILSVQYCGEKMLYLNAGCVCCNKRLDLVESLKATLNNYEWRGEILKRVIIETTGLANPAPILWTILSDTFLGAHFEIQSVVACVDVLNAKTHLTNNEAKEQIVFADSVLLTKTDLQNDSVDLIKLKERIQSLNPSAEIFDKKSIDYESFFSRNNRVRNFMPRMPKDSHSQGFETLSIRFEGAMEWSAFGIWLSLLLHQYGTQILRIKGIIDIGSDLLVSINGVMHVIYPPKHILKDQNGSNLVFIMRHLEREKILNSLKGFKDFLGIKGFETP
;
A
#
# COMPACT_ATOMS: atom_id res chain seq x y z
N MET A 1 12.80 19.54 -7.06
CA MET A 1 11.82 18.94 -8.00
C MET A 1 10.83 18.12 -7.19
N PRO A 2 9.56 18.00 -7.62
CA PRO A 2 8.64 17.05 -7.00
C PRO A 2 9.20 15.61 -7.11
N LYS A 3 8.97 14.79 -6.09
CA LYS A 3 9.40 13.38 -6.12
C LYS A 3 8.58 12.59 -7.13
N ILE A 4 9.20 11.61 -7.76
CA ILE A 4 8.57 10.74 -8.75
C ILE A 4 7.69 9.72 -8.03
N PRO A 5 6.37 9.66 -8.32
CA PRO A 5 5.48 8.71 -7.66
C PRO A 5 5.75 7.28 -8.11
N ILE A 6 5.79 6.38 -7.12
CA ILE A 6 5.87 4.93 -7.30
C ILE A 6 4.52 4.31 -6.94
N THR A 7 3.95 3.52 -7.84
CA THR A 7 2.79 2.66 -7.56
C THR A 7 3.22 1.20 -7.53
N LEU A 8 2.97 0.51 -6.41
CA LEU A 8 3.26 -0.92 -6.27
C LEU A 8 2.01 -1.74 -6.58
N ILE A 9 2.07 -2.60 -7.58
CA ILE A 9 1.00 -3.54 -7.94
C ILE A 9 1.34 -4.92 -7.39
N THR A 10 0.49 -5.43 -6.51
CA THR A 10 0.62 -6.75 -5.88
C THR A 10 -0.67 -7.55 -5.99
N GLY A 11 -0.69 -8.77 -5.45
CA GLY A 11 -1.84 -9.67 -5.47
C GLY A 11 -1.42 -11.09 -5.82
N PHE A 12 -2.26 -12.07 -5.45
CA PHE A 12 -1.90 -13.48 -5.47
C PHE A 12 -1.64 -14.02 -6.89
N LEU A 13 -1.12 -15.25 -7.03
CA LEU A 13 -0.91 -15.83 -8.37
C LEU A 13 -2.23 -15.85 -9.17
N GLY A 14 -2.14 -15.55 -10.47
CA GLY A 14 -3.31 -15.53 -11.35
C GLY A 14 -4.31 -14.39 -11.08
N SER A 15 -3.99 -13.42 -10.20
CA SER A 15 -4.89 -12.33 -9.83
C SER A 15 -5.13 -11.28 -10.93
N GLY A 16 -4.47 -11.40 -12.09
CA GLY A 16 -4.64 -10.50 -13.23
C GLY A 16 -3.80 -9.22 -13.20
N LYS A 17 -2.72 -9.16 -12.40
CA LYS A 17 -1.77 -8.02 -12.35
C LYS A 17 -1.23 -7.65 -13.73
N THR A 18 -0.59 -8.59 -14.41
CA THR A 18 0.01 -8.38 -15.74
C THR A 18 -1.03 -7.98 -16.78
N SER A 19 -2.21 -8.61 -16.76
CA SER A 19 -3.32 -8.25 -17.66
C SER A 19 -3.85 -6.84 -17.39
N PHE A 20 -3.95 -6.43 -16.12
CA PHE A 20 -4.33 -5.06 -15.75
C PHE A 20 -3.28 -4.05 -16.23
N LEU A 21 -2.00 -4.32 -16.03
CA LEU A 21 -0.92 -3.42 -16.44
C LEU A 21 -0.80 -3.29 -17.96
N SER A 22 -0.97 -4.39 -18.69
CA SER A 22 -1.03 -4.35 -20.14
C SER A 22 -2.18 -3.49 -20.65
N GLU A 23 -3.37 -3.67 -20.09
CA GLU A 23 -4.54 -2.90 -20.50
C GLU A 23 -4.36 -1.41 -20.20
N TYR A 24 -3.80 -1.10 -19.03
CA TYR A 24 -3.43 0.27 -18.66
C TYR A 24 -2.48 0.90 -19.67
N LEU A 25 -1.35 0.24 -19.98
CA LEU A 25 -0.33 0.78 -20.89
C LEU A 25 -0.84 0.98 -22.33
N ASN A 26 -1.85 0.23 -22.73
CA ASN A 26 -2.50 0.38 -24.04
C ASN A 26 -3.51 1.54 -24.10
N GLN A 27 -4.03 2.00 -22.95
CA GLN A 27 -5.08 3.03 -22.89
C GLN A 27 -4.54 4.44 -22.60
N ILE A 28 -3.34 4.55 -22.04
CA ILE A 28 -2.74 5.84 -21.68
C ILE A 28 -1.56 6.21 -22.57
N ASP A 29 -1.26 7.51 -22.65
CA ASP A 29 0.05 7.97 -23.07
C ASP A 29 1.08 7.55 -22.02
N HIS A 30 1.94 6.61 -22.39
CA HIS A 30 2.98 6.04 -21.52
C HIS A 30 4.25 6.91 -21.48
N GLN A 31 4.28 8.08 -22.14
CA GLN A 31 5.44 8.95 -22.11
C GLN A 31 5.79 9.38 -20.69
N GLY A 32 6.94 8.91 -20.19
CA GLY A 32 7.41 9.16 -18.84
C GLY A 32 6.90 8.16 -17.79
N VAL A 33 6.40 6.99 -18.18
CA VAL A 33 5.97 5.92 -17.27
C VAL A 33 6.89 4.72 -17.38
N ALA A 34 7.63 4.42 -16.32
CA ALA A 34 8.46 3.22 -16.25
C ALA A 34 7.73 2.07 -15.55
N LEU A 35 7.75 0.86 -16.15
CA LEU A 35 7.25 -0.37 -15.55
C LEU A 35 8.42 -1.30 -15.17
N ILE A 36 8.48 -1.70 -13.90
CA ILE A 36 9.46 -2.66 -13.36
C ILE A 36 8.72 -3.92 -12.92
N ILE A 37 9.12 -5.08 -13.43
CA ILE A 37 8.53 -6.39 -13.06
C ILE A 37 9.52 -7.11 -12.13
N ASN A 38 9.15 -7.26 -10.85
CA ASN A 38 10.00 -7.85 -9.83
C ASN A 38 9.63 -9.32 -9.58
N GLU A 39 10.31 -10.25 -10.28
CA GLU A 39 10.11 -11.69 -10.10
C GLU A 39 11.00 -12.34 -9.00
N ILE A 40 10.36 -12.94 -7.99
CA ILE A 40 10.97 -13.86 -7.04
C ILE A 40 11.08 -15.23 -7.72
N GLY A 41 12.28 -15.57 -8.20
CA GLY A 41 12.61 -16.94 -8.63
C GLY A 41 12.93 -17.03 -10.12
N GLN A 42 13.96 -17.79 -10.44
CA GLN A 42 14.35 -18.12 -11.81
C GLN A 42 13.15 -18.74 -12.57
N ALA A 43 12.67 -18.06 -13.61
CA ALA A 43 12.40 -18.59 -14.94
C ALA A 43 11.79 -17.47 -15.79
N ALA A 44 12.48 -17.11 -16.87
CA ALA A 44 11.91 -16.31 -17.93
C ALA A 44 10.59 -16.96 -18.42
N LEU A 45 9.46 -16.31 -18.17
CA LEU A 45 8.17 -16.73 -18.72
C LEU A 45 7.23 -15.52 -18.87
N ASP A 46 7.55 -14.66 -19.84
CA ASP A 46 6.80 -14.58 -21.10
C ASP A 46 7.20 -13.32 -21.88
N GLN A 47 8.04 -13.49 -22.89
CA GLN A 47 8.15 -12.55 -24.01
C GLN A 47 7.03 -12.78 -25.06
N ARG A 48 5.92 -13.45 -24.71
CA ARG A 48 4.93 -13.93 -25.69
C ARG A 48 3.45 -13.69 -25.39
N ILE A 49 3.08 -12.95 -24.36
CA ILE A 49 1.69 -12.49 -24.18
C ILE A 49 1.63 -10.98 -24.09
N LEU A 50 2.14 -10.30 -25.12
CA LEU A 50 1.67 -8.98 -25.59
C LEU A 50 1.96 -8.89 -27.09
N SER A 51 1.09 -9.49 -27.89
CA SER A 51 0.96 -9.21 -29.32
C SER A 51 0.32 -7.83 -29.52
N VAL A 52 1.00 -6.78 -29.05
CA VAL A 52 0.80 -5.39 -29.43
C VAL A 52 2.21 -4.84 -29.57
N GLN A 53 2.53 -4.28 -30.73
CA GLN A 53 3.85 -3.79 -31.10
C GLN A 53 4.44 -2.93 -29.97
N TYR A 54 5.50 -3.44 -29.34
CA TYR A 54 6.37 -2.68 -28.45
C TYR A 54 7.05 -1.57 -29.26
N CYS A 55 6.49 -0.37 -29.23
CA CYS A 55 7.26 0.83 -29.52
C CYS A 55 8.07 1.21 -28.28
N GLY A 56 9.25 0.61 -28.15
CA GLY A 56 10.45 1.30 -27.68
C GLY A 56 10.49 1.92 -26.29
N GLU A 57 10.20 1.18 -25.20
CA GLU A 57 10.75 1.51 -23.88
C GLU A 57 11.29 0.25 -23.17
N LYS A 58 12.46 0.39 -22.55
CA LYS A 58 13.41 -0.69 -22.24
C LYS A 58 13.09 -1.32 -20.87
N MET A 59 12.60 -2.55 -20.84
CA MET A 59 12.47 -3.36 -19.61
C MET A 59 13.84 -3.70 -19.02
N LEU A 60 14.04 -3.45 -17.73
CA LEU A 60 15.25 -3.84 -16.99
C LEU A 60 14.92 -5.02 -16.05
N TYR A 61 15.64 -6.13 -16.19
CA TYR A 61 15.46 -7.37 -15.42
C TYR A 61 16.37 -7.39 -14.18
N LEU A 62 15.88 -7.91 -13.05
CA LEU A 62 16.64 -8.09 -11.80
C LEU A 62 17.31 -9.49 -11.79
N ASN A 63 18.59 -9.57 -11.42
CA ASN A 63 19.39 -10.82 -11.46
C ASN A 63 19.22 -11.70 -10.21
N ALA A 64 19.37 -13.01 -10.36
CA ALA A 64 19.21 -13.98 -9.27
C ALA A 64 20.55 -14.35 -8.59
N GLY A 65 20.76 -13.89 -7.36
CA GLY A 65 21.83 -14.33 -6.44
C GLY A 65 21.39 -14.18 -4.97
N CYS A 66 22.10 -14.78 -4.00
CA CYS A 66 21.72 -14.99 -2.60
C CYS A 66 20.72 -13.97 -1.97
N VAL A 67 19.66 -14.53 -1.38
CA VAL A 67 18.26 -14.23 -1.79
C VAL A 67 17.61 -12.99 -1.14
N CYS A 68 18.12 -12.46 -0.03
CA CYS A 68 17.49 -11.28 0.63
C CYS A 68 18.29 -9.97 0.50
N CYS A 69 19.63 -10.03 0.38
CA CYS A 69 20.48 -8.84 0.28
C CYS A 69 20.65 -8.38 -1.18
N ASN A 70 20.83 -9.32 -2.12
CA ASN A 70 21.04 -8.98 -3.53
C ASN A 70 19.79 -8.36 -4.17
N LYS A 71 18.61 -8.92 -3.92
CA LYS A 71 17.34 -8.39 -4.46
C LYS A 71 17.03 -6.96 -4.02
N ARG A 72 17.55 -6.57 -2.85
CA ARG A 72 17.42 -5.20 -2.32
C ARG A 72 18.27 -4.23 -3.13
N LEU A 73 19.52 -4.62 -3.39
CA LEU A 73 20.45 -3.87 -4.23
C LEU A 73 19.94 -3.78 -5.67
N ASP A 74 19.44 -4.88 -6.23
CA ASP A 74 18.93 -4.92 -7.60
C ASP A 74 17.79 -3.91 -7.82
N LEU A 75 16.83 -3.82 -6.88
CA LEU A 75 15.74 -2.85 -6.98
C LEU A 75 16.25 -1.40 -6.94
N VAL A 76 17.19 -1.12 -6.04
CA VAL A 76 17.80 0.22 -5.92
C VAL A 76 18.54 0.59 -7.21
N GLU A 77 19.32 -0.34 -7.75
CA GLU A 77 20.04 -0.15 -9.01
C GLU A 77 19.09 0.02 -10.20
N SER A 78 18.01 -0.76 -10.26
CA SER A 78 17.00 -0.65 -11.32
C SER A 78 16.30 0.71 -11.31
N LEU A 79 15.90 1.20 -10.14
CA LEU A 79 15.30 2.54 -10.00
C LEU A 79 16.29 3.66 -10.37
N LYS A 80 17.55 3.54 -9.93
CA LYS A 80 18.64 4.48 -10.30
C LYS A 80 18.89 4.48 -11.80
N ALA A 81 19.02 3.31 -12.41
CA ALA A 81 19.25 3.15 -13.85
C ALA A 81 18.06 3.70 -14.65
N THR A 82 16.83 3.45 -14.19
CA THR A 82 15.62 4.00 -14.80
C THR A 82 15.67 5.52 -14.82
N LEU A 83 15.91 6.16 -13.67
CA LEU A 83 16.02 7.62 -13.60
C LEU A 83 17.11 8.16 -14.53
N ASN A 84 18.33 7.61 -14.45
CA ASN A 84 19.46 8.04 -15.26
C ASN A 84 19.19 7.90 -16.78
N ASN A 85 18.44 6.87 -17.20
CA ASN A 85 18.10 6.66 -18.60
C ASN A 85 17.17 7.75 -19.14
N TYR A 86 16.17 8.18 -18.36
CA TYR A 86 15.29 9.29 -18.75
C TYR A 86 16.07 10.61 -18.80
N GLU A 87 16.89 10.88 -17.79
CA GLU A 87 17.75 12.07 -17.76
C GLU A 87 18.71 12.14 -18.95
N TRP A 88 19.35 11.03 -19.31
CA TRP A 88 20.28 10.96 -20.45
C TRP A 88 19.58 11.21 -21.80
N ARG A 89 18.31 10.83 -21.93
CA ARG A 89 17.49 11.11 -23.12
C ARG A 89 16.91 12.53 -23.15
N GLY A 90 17.05 13.29 -22.06
CA GLY A 90 16.36 14.57 -21.90
C GLY A 90 14.84 14.41 -21.73
N GLU A 91 14.38 13.22 -21.31
CA GLU A 91 12.99 12.90 -21.07
C GLU A 91 12.65 13.05 -19.58
N ILE A 92 11.38 13.30 -19.26
CA ILE A 92 10.92 13.45 -17.87
C ILE A 92 10.27 12.14 -17.43
N LEU A 93 10.85 11.48 -16.43
CA LEU A 93 10.21 10.36 -15.74
C LEU A 93 9.09 10.89 -14.83
N LYS A 94 7.84 10.67 -15.23
CA LYS A 94 6.63 11.11 -14.53
C LYS A 94 6.17 10.13 -13.46
N ARG A 95 6.41 8.83 -13.63
CA ARG A 95 5.93 7.76 -12.73
C ARG A 95 6.72 6.48 -12.88
N VAL A 96 6.83 5.73 -11.79
CA VAL A 96 7.24 4.32 -11.82
C VAL A 96 6.12 3.42 -11.31
N ILE A 97 5.89 2.30 -12.00
CA ILE A 97 5.00 1.23 -11.58
C ILE A 97 5.87 -0.01 -11.34
N ILE A 98 5.67 -0.65 -10.19
CA ILE A 98 6.40 -1.87 -9.82
C ILE A 98 5.38 -2.99 -9.70
N GLU A 99 5.48 -4.02 -10.55
CA GLU A 99 4.75 -5.27 -10.39
C GLU A 99 5.54 -6.22 -9.49
N THR A 100 4.87 -6.82 -8.50
CA THR A 100 5.45 -7.88 -7.67
C THR A 100 4.97 -9.25 -8.12
N THR A 101 5.72 -10.33 -7.82
CA THR A 101 5.18 -11.69 -8.04
C THR A 101 3.91 -11.95 -7.24
N GLY A 102 3.20 -13.00 -7.67
CA GLY A 102 2.02 -13.48 -6.98
C GLY A 102 2.23 -13.90 -5.52
N LEU A 103 3.46 -14.25 -5.14
CA LEU A 103 3.81 -14.67 -3.78
C LEU A 103 4.63 -13.63 -3.02
N ALA A 104 4.97 -12.51 -3.66
CA ALA A 104 5.77 -11.49 -3.02
C ALA A 104 4.99 -10.82 -1.88
N ASN A 105 5.68 -10.66 -0.75
CA ASN A 105 5.27 -9.74 0.30
C ASN A 105 5.70 -8.31 -0.13
N PRO A 106 4.78 -7.32 -0.17
CA PRO A 106 5.08 -5.93 -0.49
C PRO A 106 6.08 -5.23 0.45
N ALA A 107 6.14 -5.63 1.71
CA ALA A 107 6.79 -4.87 2.76
C ALA A 107 8.31 -4.71 2.60
N PRO A 108 9.09 -5.73 2.19
CA PRO A 108 10.51 -5.57 1.86
C PRO A 108 10.79 -4.57 0.72
N ILE A 109 9.89 -4.47 -0.28
CA ILE A 109 10.02 -3.52 -1.39
C ILE A 109 9.82 -2.09 -0.87
N LEU A 110 8.77 -1.89 -0.08
CA LEU A 110 8.50 -0.60 0.56
C LEU A 110 9.65 -0.16 1.47
N TRP A 111 10.15 -1.07 2.31
CA TRP A 111 11.30 -0.80 3.19
C TRP A 111 12.55 -0.40 2.41
N THR A 112 12.78 -1.02 1.25
CA THR A 112 13.91 -0.68 0.37
C THR A 112 13.84 0.75 -0.12
N ILE A 113 12.68 1.14 -0.65
CA ILE A 113 12.46 2.48 -1.20
C ILE A 113 12.50 3.54 -0.09
N LEU A 114 11.86 3.27 1.05
CA LEU A 114 11.73 4.23 2.16
C LEU A 114 13.02 4.40 2.98
N SER A 115 13.91 3.41 2.99
CA SER A 115 15.17 3.48 3.77
C SER A 115 16.37 3.96 2.97
N ASP A 116 16.35 3.87 1.63
CA ASP A 116 17.46 4.30 0.80
C ASP A 116 17.43 5.83 0.64
N THR A 117 18.54 6.50 0.99
CA THR A 117 18.62 7.96 0.96
C THR A 117 18.48 8.54 -0.45
N PHE A 118 19.02 7.86 -1.45
CA PHE A 118 18.91 8.32 -2.84
C PHE A 118 17.48 8.16 -3.34
N LEU A 119 16.87 6.98 -3.12
CA LEU A 119 15.50 6.74 -3.52
C LEU A 119 14.52 7.67 -2.80
N GLY A 120 14.70 7.85 -1.49
CA GLY A 120 13.88 8.78 -0.69
C GLY A 120 13.99 10.24 -1.13
N ALA A 121 15.08 10.64 -1.80
CA ALA A 121 15.24 11.98 -2.36
C ALA A 121 14.52 12.15 -3.72
N HIS A 122 14.47 11.10 -4.54
CA HIS A 122 13.96 11.19 -5.92
C HIS A 122 12.55 10.60 -6.11
N PHE A 123 12.15 9.65 -5.28
CA PHE A 123 10.90 8.90 -5.39
C PHE A 123 10.03 9.03 -4.15
N GLU A 124 8.72 8.88 -4.32
CA GLU A 124 7.78 8.70 -3.22
C GLU A 124 6.84 7.52 -3.49
N ILE A 125 6.53 6.73 -2.46
CA ILE A 125 5.47 5.72 -2.58
C ILE A 125 4.13 6.45 -2.61
N GLN A 126 3.44 6.34 -3.75
CA GLN A 126 2.12 6.93 -3.94
C GLN A 126 1.02 5.98 -3.49
N SER A 127 1.10 4.68 -3.82
CA SER A 127 0.03 3.72 -3.51
C SER A 127 0.52 2.28 -3.64
N VAL A 128 -0.01 1.41 -2.78
CA VAL A 128 0.03 -0.06 -2.92
C VAL A 128 -1.36 -0.55 -3.36
N VAL A 129 -1.41 -1.23 -4.50
CA VAL A 129 -2.63 -1.77 -5.10
C VAL A 129 -2.58 -3.29 -5.05
N ALA A 130 -3.56 -3.92 -4.41
CA ALA A 130 -3.71 -5.38 -4.42
C ALA A 130 -4.78 -5.81 -5.44
N CYS A 131 -4.37 -6.52 -6.50
CA CYS A 131 -5.27 -7.16 -7.43
C CYS A 131 -5.84 -8.45 -6.81
N VAL A 132 -7.17 -8.55 -6.76
CA VAL A 132 -7.91 -9.71 -6.24
C VAL A 132 -8.79 -10.28 -7.33
N ASP A 133 -8.49 -11.52 -7.73
CA ASP A 133 -9.34 -12.30 -8.64
C ASP A 133 -10.60 -12.76 -7.90
N VAL A 134 -11.76 -12.24 -8.33
CA VAL A 134 -13.03 -12.52 -7.66
C VAL A 134 -13.48 -13.97 -7.78
N LEU A 135 -13.06 -14.69 -8.82
CA LEU A 135 -13.43 -16.10 -9.05
C LEU A 135 -12.68 -17.02 -8.09
N ASN A 136 -11.40 -16.71 -7.82
CA ASN A 136 -10.52 -17.55 -7.00
C ASN A 136 -10.28 -17.00 -5.59
N ALA A 137 -10.84 -15.84 -5.24
CA ALA A 137 -10.58 -15.15 -3.98
C ALA A 137 -10.82 -16.04 -2.76
N LYS A 138 -11.87 -16.86 -2.75
CA LYS A 138 -12.17 -17.76 -1.63
C LYS A 138 -11.01 -18.71 -1.33
N THR A 139 -10.41 -19.29 -2.36
CA THR A 139 -9.26 -20.19 -2.26
C THR A 139 -7.99 -19.41 -1.92
N HIS A 140 -7.75 -18.29 -2.61
CA HIS A 140 -6.55 -17.47 -2.40
C HIS A 140 -6.46 -16.96 -0.96
N LEU A 141 -7.58 -16.49 -0.39
CA LEU A 141 -7.67 -15.96 0.97
C LEU A 141 -7.54 -17.01 2.08
N THR A 142 -7.27 -18.28 1.75
CA THR A 142 -6.79 -19.26 2.73
C THR A 142 -5.30 -19.08 3.03
N ASN A 143 -4.53 -18.53 2.08
CA ASN A 143 -3.10 -18.28 2.18
C ASN A 143 -2.82 -16.97 2.89
N ASN A 144 -1.76 -16.92 3.70
CA ASN A 144 -1.39 -15.73 4.44
C ASN A 144 -0.82 -14.64 3.52
N GLU A 145 -0.14 -15.02 2.45
CA GLU A 145 0.44 -14.11 1.46
C GLU A 145 -0.66 -13.27 0.78
N ALA A 146 -1.76 -13.91 0.37
CA ALA A 146 -2.90 -13.21 -0.23
C ALA A 146 -3.56 -12.23 0.75
N LYS A 147 -3.67 -12.62 2.03
CA LYS A 147 -4.21 -11.76 3.08
C LYS A 147 -3.28 -10.57 3.34
N GLU A 148 -1.98 -10.81 3.48
CA GLU A 148 -0.97 -9.77 3.70
C GLU A 148 -0.94 -8.75 2.56
N GLN A 149 -1.01 -9.21 1.30
CA GLN A 149 -1.09 -8.31 0.14
C GLN A 149 -2.28 -7.33 0.25
N ILE A 150 -3.44 -7.80 0.74
CA ILE A 150 -4.61 -6.95 0.99
C ILE A 150 -4.39 -6.03 2.20
N VAL A 151 -3.80 -6.54 3.28
CA VAL A 151 -3.51 -5.77 4.50
C VAL A 151 -2.56 -4.60 4.23
N PHE A 152 -1.56 -4.79 3.37
CA PHE A 152 -0.62 -3.73 3.01
C PHE A 152 -1.13 -2.75 1.96
N ALA A 153 -2.26 -3.05 1.31
CA ALA A 153 -2.76 -2.24 0.22
C ALA A 153 -3.41 -0.94 0.71
N ASP A 154 -3.17 0.15 -0.03
CA ASP A 154 -3.97 1.36 0.03
C ASP A 154 -5.31 1.17 -0.71
N SER A 155 -5.31 0.34 -1.76
CA SER A 155 -6.49 0.03 -2.56
C SER A 155 -6.50 -1.40 -3.06
N VAL A 156 -7.70 -1.97 -3.19
CA VAL A 156 -7.93 -3.31 -3.71
C VAL A 156 -8.63 -3.21 -5.06
N LEU A 157 -8.04 -3.79 -6.09
CA LEU A 157 -8.60 -3.87 -7.43
C LEU A 157 -9.22 -5.25 -7.65
N LEU A 158 -10.53 -5.32 -7.77
CA LEU A 158 -11.25 -6.54 -8.13
C LEU A 158 -11.09 -6.81 -9.63
N THR A 159 -10.54 -7.97 -9.97
CA THR A 159 -10.34 -8.41 -11.36
C THR A 159 -11.27 -9.57 -11.70
N LYS A 160 -11.52 -9.79 -13.00
CA LYS A 160 -12.40 -10.85 -13.54
C LYS A 160 -13.85 -10.73 -13.07
N THR A 161 -14.29 -9.52 -12.70
CA THR A 161 -15.67 -9.22 -12.32
C THR A 161 -16.65 -9.40 -13.46
N ASP A 162 -16.18 -9.29 -14.70
CA ASP A 162 -16.91 -9.59 -15.94
C ASP A 162 -17.32 -11.07 -16.06
N LEU A 163 -16.62 -11.97 -15.38
CA LEU A 163 -16.90 -13.41 -15.37
C LEU A 163 -17.72 -13.87 -14.16
N GLN A 164 -18.02 -12.97 -13.22
CA GLN A 164 -18.73 -13.29 -11.98
C GLN A 164 -20.20 -12.86 -12.07
N ASN A 165 -21.08 -13.85 -12.18
CA ASN A 165 -22.53 -13.62 -12.32
C ASN A 165 -23.25 -13.52 -10.96
N ASP A 166 -22.64 -14.00 -9.86
CA ASP A 166 -23.26 -13.98 -8.54
C ASP A 166 -22.90 -12.71 -7.75
N SER A 167 -23.87 -11.80 -7.67
CA SER A 167 -23.78 -10.56 -6.91
C SER A 167 -23.60 -10.77 -5.39
N VAL A 168 -24.11 -11.87 -4.83
CA VAL A 168 -24.02 -12.18 -3.39
C VAL A 168 -22.58 -12.52 -3.01
N ASP A 169 -21.89 -13.30 -3.85
CA ASP A 169 -20.49 -13.66 -3.61
C ASP A 169 -19.56 -12.45 -3.69
N LEU A 170 -19.84 -11.50 -4.59
CA LEU A 170 -19.10 -10.23 -4.64
C LEU A 170 -19.30 -9.38 -3.38
N ILE A 171 -20.52 -9.35 -2.83
CA ILE A 171 -20.80 -8.63 -1.57
C ILE A 171 -20.00 -9.28 -0.42
N LYS A 172 -20.07 -10.61 -0.28
CA LYS A 172 -19.32 -11.34 0.75
C LYS A 172 -17.80 -11.16 0.62
N LEU A 173 -17.29 -11.12 -0.61
CA LEU A 173 -15.87 -10.87 -0.86
C LEU A 173 -15.47 -9.45 -0.42
N LYS A 174 -16.29 -8.43 -0.74
CA LYS A 174 -16.04 -7.05 -0.31
C LYS A 174 -16.07 -6.93 1.20
N GLU A 175 -17.03 -7.57 1.88
CA GLU A 175 -17.07 -7.64 3.35
C GLU A 175 -15.83 -8.33 3.91
N ARG A 176 -15.37 -9.42 3.28
CA ARG A 176 -14.15 -10.11 3.70
C ARG A 176 -12.91 -9.25 3.54
N ILE A 177 -12.76 -8.53 2.43
CA ILE A 177 -11.66 -7.58 2.20
C ILE A 177 -11.71 -6.47 3.26
N GLN A 178 -12.88 -5.90 3.52
CA GLN A 178 -13.05 -4.86 4.55
C GLN A 178 -12.73 -5.39 5.95
N SER A 179 -13.02 -6.66 6.25
CA SER A 179 -12.63 -7.29 7.53
C SER A 179 -11.12 -7.45 7.70
N LEU A 180 -10.37 -7.57 6.58
CA LEU A 180 -8.90 -7.65 6.58
C LEU A 180 -8.26 -6.26 6.61
N ASN A 181 -8.79 -5.34 5.82
CA ASN A 181 -8.29 -3.98 5.70
C ASN A 181 -9.46 -2.99 5.53
N PRO A 182 -9.98 -2.42 6.64
CA PRO A 182 -11.07 -1.45 6.58
C PRO A 182 -10.67 -0.12 5.92
N SER A 183 -9.37 0.11 5.75
CA SER A 183 -8.82 1.36 5.24
C SER A 183 -8.55 1.35 3.73
N ALA A 184 -8.76 0.20 3.08
CA ALA A 184 -8.57 0.02 1.65
C ALA A 184 -9.79 0.48 0.85
N GLU A 185 -9.56 1.29 -0.18
CA GLU A 185 -10.59 1.59 -1.18
C GLU A 185 -10.73 0.39 -2.14
N ILE A 186 -11.95 -0.05 -2.41
CA ILE A 186 -12.21 -1.18 -3.32
C ILE A 186 -12.68 -0.65 -4.67
N PHE A 187 -11.96 -1.03 -5.72
CA PHE A 187 -12.24 -0.71 -7.11
C PHE A 187 -12.64 -1.96 -7.88
N ASP A 188 -13.50 -1.78 -8.89
CA ASP A 188 -13.78 -2.79 -9.88
C ASP A 188 -13.00 -2.44 -11.15
N LYS A 189 -12.18 -3.38 -11.66
CA LYS A 189 -11.41 -3.17 -12.88
C LYS A 189 -12.32 -2.79 -14.06
N LYS A 190 -13.54 -3.33 -14.13
CA LYS A 190 -14.47 -3.11 -15.25
C LYS A 190 -14.91 -1.65 -15.37
N SER A 191 -14.96 -0.91 -14.26
CA SER A 191 -15.44 0.48 -14.21
C SER A 191 -14.35 1.47 -13.83
N ILE A 192 -13.08 1.05 -13.91
CA ILE A 192 -11.97 1.89 -13.51
C ILE A 192 -11.65 2.89 -14.62
N ASP A 193 -11.52 4.15 -14.23
CA ASP A 193 -10.84 5.15 -15.05
C ASP A 193 -9.35 5.13 -14.66
N TYR A 194 -8.51 4.67 -15.59
CA TYR A 194 -7.09 4.47 -15.36
C TYR A 194 -6.35 5.77 -15.03
N GLU A 195 -6.71 6.88 -15.67
CA GLU A 195 -6.04 8.16 -15.43
C GLU A 195 -6.33 8.66 -14.02
N SER A 196 -7.60 8.65 -13.58
CA SER A 196 -7.91 9.01 -12.20
C SER A 196 -7.41 7.99 -11.19
N PHE A 197 -7.33 6.70 -11.52
CA PHE A 197 -6.84 5.67 -10.59
C PHE A 197 -5.38 5.91 -10.19
N PHE A 198 -4.53 6.20 -11.17
CA PHE A 198 -3.10 6.45 -10.94
C PHE A 198 -2.81 7.90 -10.52
N SER A 199 -3.57 8.89 -11.00
CA SER A 199 -3.36 10.31 -10.62
C SER A 199 -3.90 10.69 -9.24
N ARG A 200 -4.76 9.85 -8.62
CA ARG A 200 -5.28 10.08 -7.26
C ARG A 200 -4.15 10.08 -6.23
N ASN A 201 -3.59 11.26 -5.99
CA ASN A 201 -2.71 11.53 -4.87
C ASN A 201 -3.43 11.21 -3.57
N ASN A 202 -2.95 10.18 -2.87
CA ASN A 202 -3.23 9.83 -1.47
C ASN A 202 -4.56 10.37 -0.96
N ARG A 203 -5.66 9.62 -1.23
CA ARG A 203 -6.93 9.84 -0.54
C ARG A 203 -6.81 9.42 0.92
N VAL A 204 -6.19 10.31 1.68
CA VAL A 204 -6.40 10.45 3.11
C VAL A 204 -7.77 11.06 3.38
N ARG A 205 -8.36 11.76 2.38
CA ARG A 205 -9.62 12.51 2.49
C ARG A 205 -10.83 11.71 2.94
N ASN A 206 -10.85 10.38 2.77
CA ASN A 206 -11.98 9.54 3.19
C ASN A 206 -11.55 8.53 4.26
N PHE A 207 -10.65 8.90 5.17
CA PHE A 207 -10.41 8.08 6.37
C PHE A 207 -11.53 8.25 7.39
N MET A 208 -12.74 7.83 7.01
CA MET A 208 -13.74 7.36 7.97
C MET A 208 -13.64 5.84 7.95
N PRO A 209 -12.98 5.20 8.93
CA PRO A 209 -13.02 3.74 9.01
C PRO A 209 -14.49 3.32 9.05
N ARG A 210 -14.96 2.61 8.02
CA ARG A 210 -16.23 1.89 8.12
C ARG A 210 -16.07 0.90 9.25
N MET A 211 -16.86 1.09 10.30
CA MET A 211 -16.85 0.27 11.52
C MET A 211 -16.95 -1.20 11.14
N PRO A 212 -15.89 -2.01 11.32
CA PRO A 212 -16.05 -3.44 11.21
C PRO A 212 -16.85 -3.90 12.42
N LYS A 213 -17.96 -4.61 12.21
CA LYS A 213 -18.55 -5.42 13.29
C LYS A 213 -17.53 -6.49 13.63
N ASP A 214 -16.84 -6.37 14.77
CA ASP A 214 -15.90 -7.36 15.33
C ASP A 214 -15.15 -8.20 14.27
N SER A 215 -14.19 -7.61 13.56
CA SER A 215 -13.47 -8.32 12.50
C SER A 215 -12.30 -9.12 13.06
N HIS A 216 -12.57 -10.23 13.74
CA HIS A 216 -11.58 -11.30 13.87
C HIS A 216 -11.50 -12.07 12.56
N SER A 217 -10.56 -11.69 11.71
CA SER A 217 -10.23 -12.49 10.54
C SER A 217 -9.11 -13.47 10.94
N GLN A 218 -9.19 -14.74 10.55
CA GLN A 218 -8.19 -15.77 10.90
C GLN A 218 -6.74 -15.27 10.81
N GLY A 219 -6.14 -14.98 11.98
CA GLY A 219 -4.75 -14.55 12.16
C GLY A 219 -4.49 -13.04 12.19
N PHE A 220 -5.47 -12.19 11.87
CA PHE A 220 -5.32 -10.72 11.84
C PHE A 220 -6.33 -10.05 12.76
N GLU A 221 -5.85 -9.06 13.50
CA GLU A 221 -6.65 -8.22 14.38
C GLU A 221 -6.59 -6.78 13.85
N THR A 222 -7.75 -6.11 13.79
CA THR A 222 -7.82 -4.71 13.40
C THR A 222 -8.31 -3.89 14.56
N LEU A 223 -7.59 -2.81 14.89
CA LEU A 223 -7.91 -1.89 15.96
C LEU A 223 -8.11 -0.50 15.37
N SER A 224 -9.32 0.04 15.50
CA SER A 224 -9.63 1.44 15.20
C SER A 224 -9.64 2.23 16.50
N ILE A 225 -9.03 3.41 16.50
CA ILE A 225 -8.97 4.30 17.66
C ILE A 225 -9.35 5.69 17.20
N ARG A 226 -10.36 6.27 17.86
CA ARG A 226 -10.75 7.66 17.70
C ARG A 226 -10.28 8.45 18.90
N PHE A 227 -9.63 9.59 18.66
CA PHE A 227 -9.15 10.50 19.70
C PHE A 227 -9.98 11.77 19.70
N GLU A 228 -10.30 12.24 20.91
CA GLU A 228 -10.99 13.49 21.10
C GLU A 228 -10.01 14.65 21.28
N GLY A 229 -10.22 15.70 20.47
CA GLY A 229 -9.42 16.91 20.50
C GLY A 229 -8.10 16.81 19.71
N ALA A 230 -7.33 17.88 19.82
CA ALA A 230 -6.00 17.95 19.25
C ALA A 230 -4.99 17.15 20.09
N MET A 231 -3.96 16.65 19.43
CA MET A 231 -2.89 15.85 20.02
C MET A 231 -1.54 16.57 19.84
N GLU A 232 -0.67 16.46 20.83
CA GLU A 232 0.70 16.96 20.71
C GLU A 232 1.51 16.05 19.77
N TRP A 233 2.02 16.64 18.69
CA TRP A 233 2.66 15.91 17.60
C TRP A 233 3.95 15.20 18.03
N SER A 234 4.77 15.84 18.86
CA SER A 234 6.06 15.31 19.28
C SER A 234 5.88 14.07 20.17
N ALA A 235 4.96 14.15 21.13
CA ALA A 235 4.56 13.08 22.03
C ALA A 235 3.95 11.91 21.25
N PHE A 236 3.13 12.21 20.24
CA PHE A 236 2.63 11.20 19.32
C PHE A 236 3.77 10.49 18.59
N GLY A 237 4.72 11.24 18.03
CA GLY A 237 5.88 10.70 17.35
C GLY A 237 6.73 9.78 18.25
N ILE A 238 6.96 10.19 19.50
CA ILE A 238 7.68 9.40 20.51
C ILE A 238 6.92 8.12 20.84
N TRP A 239 5.62 8.22 21.15
CA TRP A 239 4.77 7.07 21.45
C TRP A 239 4.77 6.06 20.31
N LEU A 240 4.53 6.53 19.08
CA LEU A 240 4.50 5.67 17.90
C LEU A 240 5.85 5.01 17.65
N SER A 241 6.95 5.73 17.83
CA SER A 241 8.31 5.18 17.67
C SER A 241 8.60 4.07 18.68
N LEU A 242 8.23 4.24 19.95
CA LEU A 242 8.39 3.23 20.99
C LEU A 242 7.49 2.01 20.73
N LEU A 243 6.26 2.23 20.30
CA LEU A 243 5.32 1.16 19.94
C LEU A 243 5.86 0.32 18.78
N LEU A 244 6.36 0.96 17.72
CA LEU A 244 6.92 0.30 16.55
C LEU A 244 8.26 -0.38 16.86
N HIS A 245 9.07 0.17 17.75
CA HIS A 245 10.28 -0.49 18.21
C HIS A 245 9.95 -1.82 18.93
N GLN A 246 8.92 -1.82 19.77
CA GLN A 246 8.52 -3.01 20.52
C GLN A 246 7.75 -4.05 19.69
N TYR A 247 6.84 -3.60 18.80
CA TYR A 247 5.87 -4.47 18.14
C TYR A 247 5.87 -4.37 16.60
N GLY A 248 6.85 -3.71 15.98
CA GLY A 248 6.82 -3.35 14.56
C GLY A 248 6.83 -4.52 13.56
N THR A 249 7.14 -5.75 14.00
CA THR A 249 7.00 -6.97 13.18
C THR A 249 5.59 -7.58 13.25
N GLN A 250 4.83 -7.22 14.29
CA GLN A 250 3.47 -7.70 14.53
C GLN A 250 2.41 -6.69 14.06
N ILE A 251 2.74 -5.40 14.09
CA ILE A 251 1.95 -4.37 13.41
C ILE A 251 2.26 -4.48 11.92
N LEU A 252 1.25 -4.68 11.10
CA LEU A 252 1.40 -4.82 9.65
C LEU A 252 1.05 -3.53 8.92
N ARG A 253 0.06 -2.81 9.43
CA ARG A 253 -0.44 -1.59 8.82
C ARG A 253 -0.76 -0.56 9.89
N ILE A 254 -0.40 0.69 9.61
CA ILE A 254 -0.87 1.86 10.35
C ILE A 254 -1.39 2.86 9.33
N LYS A 255 -2.59 3.36 9.52
CA LYS A 255 -3.12 4.47 8.74
C LYS A 255 -3.92 5.38 9.65
N GLY A 256 -3.85 6.69 9.39
CA GLY A 256 -4.68 7.60 10.15
C GLY A 256 -4.49 9.07 9.80
N ILE A 257 -5.26 9.87 10.52
CA ILE A 257 -5.26 11.33 10.47
C ILE A 257 -5.16 11.83 11.91
N ILE A 258 -4.22 12.73 12.15
CA ILE A 258 -3.96 13.32 13.45
C ILE A 258 -4.32 14.80 13.40
N ASP A 259 -5.21 15.20 14.29
CA ASP A 259 -5.52 16.61 14.56
C ASP A 259 -4.46 17.16 15.53
N ILE A 260 -3.66 18.11 15.06
CA ILE A 260 -2.61 18.76 15.85
C ILE A 260 -3.03 20.16 16.32
N GLY A 261 -4.31 20.51 16.23
CA GLY A 261 -4.84 21.81 16.65
C GLY A 261 -4.57 22.95 15.67
N SER A 262 -4.17 22.63 14.44
CA SER A 262 -3.96 23.60 13.35
C SER A 262 -5.08 23.52 12.30
N ASP A 263 -5.04 24.37 11.28
CA ASP A 263 -5.92 24.30 10.10
C ASP A 263 -5.60 23.11 9.18
N LEU A 264 -4.59 22.33 9.52
CA LEU A 264 -4.16 21.12 8.81
C LEU A 264 -4.25 19.90 9.73
N LEU A 265 -4.63 18.76 9.14
CA LEU A 265 -4.48 17.43 9.73
C LEU A 265 -3.18 16.81 9.22
N VAL A 266 -2.57 15.93 10.03
CA VAL A 266 -1.41 15.14 9.64
C VAL A 266 -1.85 13.75 9.25
N SER A 267 -1.63 13.39 8.00
CA SER A 267 -1.82 12.03 7.52
C SER A 267 -0.63 11.14 7.88
N ILE A 268 -0.94 9.98 8.42
CA ILE A 268 0.03 8.94 8.72
C ILE A 268 -0.31 7.70 7.91
N ASN A 269 0.73 7.13 7.33
CA ASN A 269 0.68 5.88 6.61
C ASN A 269 1.94 5.08 6.97
N GLY A 270 1.77 3.80 7.26
CA GLY A 270 2.84 2.93 7.70
C GLY A 270 2.61 1.49 7.28
N VAL A 271 3.69 0.82 6.93
CA VAL A 271 3.70 -0.63 6.67
C VAL A 271 4.79 -1.23 7.55
N MET A 272 4.40 -2.20 8.36
CA MET A 272 5.23 -2.76 9.42
C MET A 272 5.80 -1.68 10.36
N HIS A 273 7.10 -1.66 10.57
CA HIS A 273 7.83 -0.66 11.37
C HIS A 273 8.18 0.61 10.59
N VAL A 274 7.73 0.74 9.33
CA VAL A 274 8.14 1.81 8.42
C VAL A 274 7.02 2.83 8.29
N ILE A 275 7.27 4.05 8.77
CA ILE A 275 6.34 5.18 8.62
C ILE A 275 6.75 6.01 7.41
N TYR A 276 5.77 6.30 6.57
CA TYR A 276 5.93 7.15 5.40
C TYR A 276 6.08 8.60 5.87
N PRO A 277 6.77 9.47 5.12
CA PRO A 277 6.80 10.89 5.42
C PRO A 277 5.37 11.43 5.64
N PRO A 278 5.06 11.99 6.82
CA PRO A 278 3.72 12.49 7.11
C PRO A 278 3.33 13.59 6.13
N LYS A 279 2.07 13.58 5.68
CA LYS A 279 1.54 14.58 4.74
C LYS A 279 0.52 15.46 5.45
N HIS A 280 0.62 16.77 5.28
CA HIS A 280 -0.40 17.68 5.76
C HIS A 280 -1.56 17.76 4.79
N ILE A 281 -2.79 17.71 5.31
CA ILE A 281 -4.02 17.86 4.53
C ILE A 281 -4.88 18.96 5.15
N LEU A 282 -5.68 19.63 4.31
CA LEU A 282 -6.64 20.62 4.79
C LEU A 282 -7.62 19.98 5.77
N LYS A 283 -7.86 20.65 6.90
CA LYS A 283 -8.75 20.17 7.94
C LYS A 283 -10.21 20.33 7.52
N ASP A 284 -10.90 19.22 7.42
CA ASP A 284 -12.35 19.10 7.15
C ASP A 284 -13.14 18.52 8.33
N GLN A 285 -12.43 18.01 9.35
CA GLN A 285 -13.00 17.46 10.58
C GLN A 285 -12.09 17.72 11.79
N ASN A 286 -12.67 17.61 12.99
CA ASN A 286 -11.92 17.65 14.24
C ASN A 286 -11.64 16.24 14.77
N GLY A 287 -10.55 16.11 15.51
CA GLY A 287 -10.14 14.87 16.17
C GLY A 287 -9.34 13.94 15.26
N SER A 288 -8.77 12.92 15.88
CA SER A 288 -7.84 12.00 15.22
C SER A 288 -8.45 10.62 15.06
N ASN A 289 -8.08 9.90 14.01
CA ASN A 289 -8.44 8.50 13.82
C ASN A 289 -7.19 7.72 13.42
N LEU A 290 -6.99 6.56 14.04
CA LEU A 290 -5.93 5.61 13.71
C LEU A 290 -6.54 4.23 13.48
N VAL A 291 -5.99 3.51 12.52
CA VAL A 291 -6.26 2.09 12.30
C VAL A 291 -4.93 1.35 12.33
N PHE A 292 -4.88 0.33 13.16
CA PHE A 292 -3.81 -0.66 13.22
C PHE A 292 -4.35 -1.98 12.66
N ILE A 293 -3.61 -2.60 11.76
CA ILE A 293 -3.83 -4.00 11.40
C ILE A 293 -2.63 -4.78 11.91
N MET A 294 -2.88 -5.80 12.71
CA MET A 294 -1.87 -6.51 13.46
C MET A 294 -2.01 -8.02 13.27
N ARG A 295 -0.93 -8.74 13.52
CA ARG A 295 -0.90 -10.20 13.54
C ARG A 295 -0.22 -10.68 14.81
N HIS A 296 -0.87 -11.61 15.50
CA HIS A 296 -0.40 -12.16 16.78
C HIS A 296 -0.12 -11.09 17.86
N LEU A 297 -0.84 -9.96 17.83
CA LEU A 297 -0.72 -8.88 18.81
C LEU A 297 -2.11 -8.48 19.29
N GLU A 298 -2.34 -8.64 20.58
CA GLU A 298 -3.58 -8.24 21.24
C GLU A 298 -3.72 -6.72 21.28
N ARG A 299 -4.91 -6.20 20.93
CA ARG A 299 -5.22 -4.75 20.99
C ARG A 299 -4.89 -4.09 22.32
N GLU A 300 -5.06 -4.81 23.44
CA GLU A 300 -4.80 -4.27 24.78
C GLU A 300 -3.36 -3.79 24.95
N LYS A 301 -2.38 -4.36 24.23
CA LYS A 301 -1.00 -3.87 24.29
C LYS A 301 -0.86 -2.47 23.71
N ILE A 302 -1.54 -2.18 22.60
CA ILE A 302 -1.59 -0.83 22.02
C ILE A 302 -2.37 0.11 22.95
N LEU A 303 -3.55 -0.31 23.41
CA LEU A 303 -4.41 0.52 24.26
C LEU A 303 -3.75 0.86 25.60
N ASN A 304 -3.05 -0.09 26.23
CA ASN A 304 -2.32 0.16 27.47
C ASN A 304 -1.12 1.09 27.26
N SER A 305 -0.42 0.98 26.11
CA SER A 305 0.63 1.95 25.77
C SER A 305 0.08 3.38 25.63
N LEU A 306 -1.12 3.54 25.04
CA LEU A 306 -1.80 4.84 24.92
C LEU A 306 -2.23 5.38 26.27
N LYS A 307 -2.78 4.54 27.16
CA LYS A 307 -3.13 4.95 28.53
C LYS A 307 -1.91 5.52 29.27
N GLY A 308 -0.74 4.90 29.11
CA GLY A 308 0.52 5.39 29.70
C GLY A 308 1.02 6.71 29.10
N PHE A 309 0.63 7.04 27.88
CA PHE A 309 1.04 8.26 27.16
C PHE A 309 -0.04 9.36 27.14
N LYS A 310 -1.23 9.11 27.70
CA LYS A 310 -2.41 9.98 27.56
C LYS A 310 -2.12 11.44 27.87
N ASP A 311 -1.46 11.69 29.01
CA ASP A 311 -1.17 13.06 29.48
C ASP A 311 -0.15 13.76 28.58
N PHE A 312 0.87 13.04 28.10
CA PHE A 312 1.86 13.57 27.17
C PHE A 312 1.26 13.90 25.79
N LEU A 313 0.28 13.10 25.34
CA LEU A 313 -0.42 13.31 24.08
C LEU A 313 -1.37 14.52 24.13
N GLY A 314 -1.74 15.01 25.32
CA GLY A 314 -2.68 16.13 25.48
C GLY A 314 -4.13 15.80 25.09
N ILE A 315 -4.47 14.52 24.95
CA ILE A 315 -5.80 14.07 24.51
C ILE A 315 -6.80 14.02 25.68
N LYS A 316 -8.06 14.40 25.43
CA LYS A 316 -9.14 14.34 26.44
C LYS A 316 -9.56 12.89 26.72
N GLY A 317 -9.60 12.09 25.66
CA GLY A 317 -9.99 10.70 25.69
C GLY A 317 -9.76 10.04 24.34
N PHE A 318 -9.93 8.73 24.32
CA PHE A 318 -9.98 7.95 23.09
C PHE A 318 -11.01 6.83 23.25
N GLU A 319 -11.58 6.42 22.14
CA GLU A 319 -12.57 5.35 22.05
C GLU A 319 -12.12 4.32 21.01
N THR A 320 -12.51 3.07 21.23
CA THR A 320 -12.34 1.97 20.28
C THR A 320 -13.71 1.58 19.73
N PRO A 321 -14.12 2.19 18.63
CA PRO A 321 -15.46 2.01 18.10
C PRO A 321 -15.61 0.73 17.25
#